data_AF-A0A2Z3V1F4-F1
#
_entry.id   AF-A0A2Z3V1F4-F1
#
_cell.length_a   1.000
_cell.length_b   1.000
_cell.length_c   1.000
_cell.angle_alpha   90.00
_cell.angle_beta   90.00
_cell.angle_gamma   90.00
#
_symmetry.space_group_name_H-M   'P 1'
#
loop_
_entity.id
_entity.type
_entity.pdbx_description
1 polymer ?
#
loop_
_entity_poly.entity_id
_entity_poly.type
_entity_poly.pdbx_seq_one_letter_code
_entity_poly.pdbx_strand_id
1 'polypeptide(L)'
;MHVAVAAGPDGGGVLRPEGRDARSVTDLAAAVRELEETSHPRWVWTDTREIYPALLGAGVRLARCHDLALTEGLLLGYEGRYGEPRSAQAAHARLHGLPVLEEHQGPQARQATLFEEEAPPPDADLVAEVHADQLRRIEAVADPHRFRLLVAAESAGALIAGEMEHEGMPWRQDVHDELLTGLLGPRPVHGMRPSKLQALADQVSAAFGMAFNPDSPQQIVKAFKLAGVPVASTRAHEIKQVDHPGVAPLLAYKELARIYSFHGWVWADQWVRDHRFRPEYVVGGVVSGRWATNGGGALQIPKVMRKVVVADEGWTLVVADAAQLEPRVLAAMAGDGGLARAAGQIDLYQALAQPFGGERDNAKIAMLSAMYGGTSGDAPKLLAVMRQRFPRAYQFVEDAARSGEEGKLVRSWLGRTCPPPSARWRELVSGPDGNRAARDRGRFTRNFVVQATAAEWALTLMAVLRGLLPDAARLVFFQHDEVMVHCPAEAAEEVVVAVGRAAEEATRLLFGPTPVLFPMEAVAVRCYADAK
;
A
#
# COMPACT_ATOMS: atom_id res chain seq x y z
N MET A 1 3.12 2.41 29.48
CA MET A 1 4.58 2.50 29.69
C MET A 1 5.24 2.49 28.32
N HIS A 2 6.08 3.49 28.02
CA HIS A 2 6.94 3.48 26.84
C HIS A 2 8.33 2.96 27.24
N VAL A 3 8.97 2.20 26.35
CA VAL A 3 10.34 1.73 26.54
C VAL A 3 11.14 2.05 25.28
N ALA A 4 12.08 2.99 25.38
CA ALA A 4 13.01 3.31 24.31
C ALA A 4 14.06 2.20 24.18
N VAL A 5 14.36 1.82 22.94
CA VAL A 5 15.27 0.73 22.61
C VAL A 5 16.34 1.25 21.66
N ALA A 6 17.60 0.99 22.01
CA ALA A 6 18.73 1.09 21.10
C ALA A 6 19.36 -0.30 20.99
N ALA A 7 19.37 -0.86 19.78
CA ALA A 7 20.05 -2.13 19.52
C ALA A 7 21.57 -1.94 19.56
N GLY A 8 22.28 -2.85 20.22
CA GLY A 8 23.73 -2.86 20.33
C GLY A 8 24.36 -3.98 19.49
N PRO A 9 25.71 -4.04 19.46
CA PRO A 9 26.42 -5.14 18.82
C PRO A 9 26.13 -6.48 19.53
N ASP A 10 26.40 -7.58 18.82
CA ASP A 10 26.36 -8.95 19.34
C ASP A 10 25.02 -9.39 19.97
N GLY A 11 23.91 -8.77 19.55
CA GLY A 11 22.56 -9.11 20.04
C GLY A 11 22.19 -8.46 21.38
N GLY A 12 23.07 -7.62 21.93
CA GLY A 12 22.78 -6.80 23.10
C GLY A 12 22.02 -5.52 22.76
N GLY A 13 21.81 -4.66 23.76
CA GLY A 13 21.19 -3.36 23.55
C GLY A 13 20.99 -2.57 24.85
N VAL A 14 20.33 -1.43 24.72
CA VAL A 14 19.98 -0.56 25.85
C VAL A 14 18.46 -0.38 25.85
N LEU A 15 17.86 -0.60 27.02
CA LEU A 15 16.45 -0.39 27.28
C LEU A 15 16.27 0.77 28.24
N ARG A 16 15.45 1.75 27.89
CA ARG A 16 15.12 2.89 28.75
C ARG A 16 13.62 3.01 28.95
N PRO A 17 13.06 2.45 30.04
CA PRO A 17 11.67 2.67 30.40
C PRO A 17 11.42 4.14 30.75
N GLU A 18 10.26 4.65 30.38
CA GLU A 18 9.83 6.00 30.70
C GLU A 18 9.91 6.29 32.22
N GLY A 19 10.61 7.38 32.58
CA GLY A 19 10.82 7.76 33.98
C GLY A 19 11.80 6.89 34.77
N ARG A 20 12.57 6.02 34.10
CA ARG A 20 13.63 5.19 34.72
C ARG A 20 14.95 5.34 33.98
N ASP A 21 16.03 4.94 34.64
CA ASP A 21 17.36 4.93 34.05
C ASP A 21 17.49 3.87 32.96
N ALA A 22 18.34 4.16 31.97
CA ALA A 22 18.69 3.22 30.92
C ALA A 22 19.44 2.01 31.51
N ARG A 23 19.10 0.81 31.04
CA ARG A 23 19.77 -0.44 31.41
C ARG A 23 20.33 -1.13 30.17
N SER A 24 21.61 -1.50 30.22
CA SER A 24 22.23 -2.34 29.20
C SER A 24 21.84 -3.79 29.40
N VAL A 25 21.61 -4.50 28.30
CA VAL A 25 21.27 -5.93 28.26
C VAL A 25 22.20 -6.63 27.27
N THR A 26 22.67 -7.82 27.64
CA THR A 26 23.53 -8.64 26.78
C THR A 26 22.73 -9.48 25.77
N ASP A 27 21.46 -9.72 26.05
CA ASP A 27 20.50 -10.38 25.16
C ASP A 27 19.25 -9.51 25.10
N LEU A 28 19.14 -8.75 24.01
CA LEU A 28 18.02 -7.85 23.79
C LEU A 28 16.70 -8.62 23.60
N ALA A 29 16.73 -9.73 22.88
CA ALA A 29 15.53 -10.51 22.60
C ALA A 29 14.92 -11.11 23.87
N ALA A 30 15.75 -11.67 24.75
CA ALA A 30 15.29 -12.21 26.04
C ALA A 30 14.71 -11.11 26.93
N ALA A 31 15.39 -9.96 27.04
CA ALA A 31 14.91 -8.84 27.86
C ALA A 31 13.61 -8.22 27.32
N VAL A 32 13.47 -8.15 26.00
CA VAL A 32 12.25 -7.69 25.33
C VAL A 32 11.11 -8.67 25.57
N ARG A 33 11.34 -9.99 25.43
CA ARG A 33 10.34 -11.02 25.69
C ARG A 33 9.78 -10.94 27.11
N GLU A 34 10.67 -10.87 28.11
CA GLU A 34 10.28 -10.77 29.52
C GLU A 34 9.40 -9.54 29.79
N LEU A 35 9.78 -8.38 29.26
CA LEU A 35 9.00 -7.15 29.42
C LEU A 35 7.67 -7.18 28.67
N GLU A 36 7.65 -7.77 27.48
CA GLU A 36 6.42 -7.94 26.68
C GLU A 36 5.41 -8.80 27.44
N GLU A 37 5.84 -9.93 28.01
CA GLU A 37 4.99 -10.84 28.77
C GLU A 37 4.48 -10.24 30.10
N THR A 38 5.30 -9.42 30.76
CA THR A 38 4.98 -8.90 32.10
C THR A 38 4.23 -7.56 32.09
N SER A 39 4.45 -6.72 31.08
CA SER A 39 4.00 -5.32 31.12
C SER A 39 3.40 -4.79 29.81
N HIS A 40 3.51 -5.54 28.70
CA HIS A 40 3.04 -5.16 27.36
C HIS A 40 3.35 -3.69 27.01
N PRO A 41 4.60 -3.23 27.09
CA PRO A 41 4.92 -1.83 26.89
C PRO A 41 4.65 -1.40 25.44
N ARG A 42 4.70 -0.09 25.19
CA ARG A 42 4.88 0.41 23.82
C ARG A 42 6.38 0.58 23.58
N TRP A 43 6.92 -0.23 22.68
CA TRP A 43 8.33 -0.17 22.29
C TRP A 43 8.59 1.05 21.41
N VAL A 44 9.64 1.82 21.71
CA VAL A 44 9.99 3.03 20.95
C VAL A 44 11.39 2.85 20.38
N TRP A 45 11.53 3.03 19.07
CA TRP A 45 12.80 2.84 18.36
C TRP A 45 12.89 3.69 17.11
N THR A 46 14.09 3.79 16.55
CA THR A 46 14.39 4.57 15.35
C THR A 46 13.58 4.14 14.13
N ASP A 47 13.66 2.87 13.79
CA ASP A 47 12.96 2.26 12.66
C ASP A 47 12.69 0.79 12.97
N THR A 48 11.44 0.37 12.81
CA THR A 48 11.00 -1.01 13.04
C THR A 48 11.77 -2.00 12.18
N ARG A 49 12.17 -1.60 10.97
CA ARG A 49 12.90 -2.46 10.01
C ARG A 49 14.31 -2.79 10.47
N GLU A 50 14.88 -1.99 11.36
CA GLU A 50 16.24 -2.19 11.89
C GLU A 50 16.27 -3.16 13.07
N ILE A 51 15.20 -3.20 13.88
CA ILE A 51 15.18 -3.94 15.15
C ILE A 51 14.27 -5.17 15.10
N TYR A 52 13.05 -5.02 14.57
CA TYR A 52 12.02 -6.03 14.71
C TYR A 52 12.32 -7.34 13.96
N PRO A 53 12.95 -7.37 12.77
CA PRO A 53 13.30 -8.62 12.10
C PRO A 53 14.19 -9.55 12.94
N ALA A 54 15.16 -9.00 13.69
CA ALA A 54 16.01 -9.79 14.58
C ALA A 54 15.23 -10.37 15.76
N LEU A 55 14.29 -9.59 16.33
CA LEU A 55 13.40 -10.04 17.40
C LEU A 55 12.46 -11.16 16.92
N LEU A 56 11.88 -11.02 15.72
CA LEU A 56 11.08 -12.07 15.09
C LEU A 56 11.89 -13.34 14.83
N GLY A 57 13.14 -13.21 14.36
CA GLY A 57 14.07 -14.33 14.21
C GLY A 57 14.35 -15.08 15.52
N ALA A 58 14.26 -14.39 16.66
CA ALA A 58 14.35 -14.96 18.00
C ALA A 58 12.99 -15.41 18.58
N GLY A 59 11.92 -15.38 17.79
CA GLY A 59 10.57 -15.77 18.21
C GLY A 59 9.87 -14.76 19.13
N VAL A 60 10.26 -13.48 19.08
CA VAL A 60 9.67 -12.41 19.91
C VAL A 60 8.74 -11.55 19.04
N ARG A 61 7.43 -11.71 19.23
CA ARG A 61 6.39 -10.93 18.56
C ARG A 61 5.83 -9.88 19.52
N LEU A 62 5.73 -8.63 19.10
CA LEU A 62 5.45 -7.50 19.99
C LEU A 62 4.05 -6.94 19.82
N ALA A 63 3.34 -6.59 20.89
CA ALA A 63 1.98 -6.08 20.76
C ALA A 63 1.95 -4.68 20.09
N ARG A 64 2.83 -3.77 20.51
CA ARG A 64 2.75 -2.34 20.16
C ARG A 64 4.13 -1.70 20.05
N CYS A 65 4.31 -0.85 19.05
CA CYS A 65 5.47 0.04 18.96
C CYS A 65 5.08 1.49 18.67
N HIS A 66 6.07 2.36 18.72
CA HIS A 66 6.10 3.72 18.19
C HIS A 66 7.35 3.82 17.32
N ASP A 67 7.14 3.90 16.01
CA ASP A 67 8.21 4.01 15.02
C ASP A 67 8.56 5.48 14.80
N LEU A 68 9.77 5.90 15.21
CA LEU A 68 10.17 7.30 15.13
C LEU A 68 10.26 7.79 13.68
N ALA A 69 10.81 6.98 12.76
CA ALA A 69 11.00 7.37 11.38
C ALA A 69 9.68 7.54 10.61
N LEU A 70 8.70 6.65 10.84
CA LEU A 70 7.35 6.79 10.26
C LEU A 70 6.61 7.98 10.85
N THR A 71 6.67 8.15 12.18
CA THR A 71 6.02 9.27 12.88
C THR A 71 6.59 10.61 12.42
N GLU A 72 7.92 10.71 12.28
CA GLU A 72 8.58 11.91 11.82
C GLU A 72 8.17 12.29 10.40
N GLY A 73 8.05 11.31 9.50
CA GLY A 73 7.57 11.52 8.14
C GLY A 73 6.15 12.11 8.10
N LEU A 74 5.25 11.63 8.97
CA LEU A 74 3.90 12.18 9.09
C LEU A 74 3.91 13.62 9.63
N LEU A 75 4.69 13.90 10.67
CA LEU A 75 4.80 15.22 11.29
C LEU A 75 5.40 16.25 10.33
N LEU A 76 6.51 15.90 9.66
CA LEU A 76 7.10 16.74 8.61
C LEU A 76 6.10 16.99 7.48
N GLY A 77 5.36 15.97 7.04
CA GLY A 77 4.26 16.14 6.09
C GLY A 77 3.22 17.14 6.59
N TYR A 78 2.78 17.00 7.84
CA TYR A 78 1.78 17.87 8.48
C TYR A 78 2.24 19.33 8.56
N GLU A 79 3.54 19.55 8.78
CA GLU A 79 4.22 20.85 8.83
C GLU A 79 4.52 21.44 7.44
N GLY A 80 4.22 20.73 6.36
CA GLY A 80 4.52 21.17 4.99
C GLY A 80 5.98 20.97 4.56
N ARG A 81 6.71 20.12 5.28
CA ARG A 81 8.13 19.76 5.11
C ARG A 81 8.31 18.35 4.53
N TYR A 82 7.34 17.90 3.75
CA TYR A 82 7.35 16.57 3.16
C TYR A 82 8.63 16.33 2.34
N GLY A 83 9.27 15.19 2.56
CA GLY A 83 10.48 14.77 1.86
C GLY A 83 11.79 15.18 2.54
N GLU A 84 11.74 15.95 3.64
CA GLU A 84 12.92 16.15 4.48
C GLU A 84 13.35 14.83 5.16
N PRO A 85 14.66 14.67 5.48
CA PRO A 85 15.20 13.52 6.20
C PRO A 85 14.40 13.23 7.47
N ARG A 86 14.00 11.96 7.68
CA ARG A 86 13.02 11.56 8.73
C ARG A 86 13.56 10.58 9.76
N SER A 87 14.84 10.21 9.71
CA SER A 87 15.50 9.40 10.73
C SER A 87 15.44 10.05 12.10
N ALA A 88 15.62 9.24 13.16
CA ALA A 88 15.72 9.74 14.52
C ALA A 88 16.89 10.72 14.68
N GLN A 89 18.02 10.48 13.99
CA GLN A 89 19.18 11.37 13.99
C GLN A 89 18.87 12.70 13.32
N ALA A 90 18.17 12.70 12.18
CA ALA A 90 17.72 13.93 11.53
C ALA A 90 16.73 14.69 12.44
N ALA A 91 15.84 13.98 13.14
CA ALA A 91 14.92 14.57 14.09
C ALA A 91 15.63 15.23 15.27
N HIS A 92 16.58 14.51 15.88
CA HIS A 92 17.44 15.03 16.94
C HIS A 92 18.27 16.23 16.47
N ALA A 93 18.88 16.16 15.28
CA ALA A 93 19.64 17.28 14.73
C ALA A 93 18.77 18.53 14.57
N ARG A 94 17.54 18.38 14.04
CA ARG A 94 16.57 19.48 13.94
C ARG A 94 16.16 20.04 15.30
N LEU A 95 15.97 19.18 16.30
CA LEU A 95 15.62 19.59 17.66
C LEU A 95 16.71 20.46 18.31
N HIS A 96 17.99 20.14 18.05
CA HIS A 96 19.14 20.83 18.62
C HIS A 96 19.75 21.92 17.72
N GLY A 97 19.15 22.22 16.58
CA GLY A 97 19.67 23.21 15.62
C GLY A 97 21.00 22.80 14.96
N LEU A 98 21.29 21.50 14.92
CA LEU A 98 22.46 20.92 14.26
C LEU A 98 22.20 20.73 12.75
N PRO A 99 23.26 20.63 11.92
CA PRO A 99 23.11 20.31 10.50
C PRO A 99 22.40 18.97 10.30
N VAL A 100 21.40 18.94 9.42
CA VAL A 100 20.70 17.72 9.01
C VAL A 100 21.41 17.14 7.80
N LEU A 101 21.93 15.92 7.94
CA LEU A 101 22.55 15.21 6.82
C LEU A 101 21.49 14.69 5.85
N GLU A 102 21.81 14.67 4.56
CA GLU A 102 20.92 14.11 3.56
C GLU A 102 20.82 12.59 3.73
N GLU A 103 19.59 12.07 3.77
CA GLU A 103 19.33 10.64 3.79
C GLU A 103 19.33 10.09 2.37
N HIS A 104 20.32 9.26 2.05
CA HIS A 104 20.29 8.46 0.83
C HIS A 104 19.31 7.30 1.04
N GLN A 105 18.28 7.18 0.20
CA GLN A 105 17.38 6.02 0.19
C GLN A 105 17.75 5.07 -0.98
N GLY A 106 17.69 3.76 -0.73
CA GLY A 106 17.87 2.74 -1.77
C GLY A 106 19.34 2.33 -2.03
N PRO A 107 19.68 1.78 -3.22
CA PRO A 107 21.01 1.24 -3.53
C PRO A 107 22.16 2.24 -3.37
N GLN A 108 21.87 3.54 -3.49
CA GLN A 108 22.82 4.62 -3.28
C GLN A 108 23.22 4.76 -1.80
N ALA A 109 22.35 4.41 -0.85
CA ALA A 109 22.70 4.35 0.57
C ALA A 109 23.82 3.33 0.82
N ARG A 110 23.75 2.15 0.18
CA ARG A 110 24.77 1.09 0.31
C ARG A 110 26.12 1.47 -0.35
N GLN A 111 26.12 2.38 -1.32
CA GLN A 111 27.34 2.88 -1.94
C GLN A 111 27.94 4.07 -1.18
N ALA A 112 27.10 4.93 -0.57
CA ALA A 112 27.54 6.04 0.26
C ALA A 112 28.20 5.55 1.57
N THR A 113 27.64 4.52 2.22
CA THR A 113 28.20 3.92 3.45
C THR A 113 29.56 3.24 3.25
N LEU A 114 29.99 3.00 2.00
CA LEU A 114 31.28 2.37 1.73
C LEU A 114 32.48 3.33 1.87
N PHE A 115 32.25 4.65 1.91
CA PHE A 115 33.30 5.68 1.88
C PHE A 115 33.17 6.78 2.96
N GLU A 116 32.12 6.75 3.78
CA GLU A 116 31.88 7.74 4.84
C GLU A 116 32.07 7.12 6.23
N GLU A 117 32.61 7.88 7.20
CA GLU A 117 32.62 7.48 8.61
C GLU A 117 31.17 7.35 9.11
N GLU A 118 30.76 6.14 9.48
CA GLU A 118 29.43 5.90 10.06
C GLU A 118 29.27 6.72 11.35
N ALA A 119 28.27 7.61 11.36
CA ALA A 119 27.85 8.27 12.59
C ALA A 119 27.50 7.20 13.65
N PRO A 120 27.81 7.43 14.94
CA PRO A 120 27.51 6.46 15.97
C PRO A 120 26.00 6.16 15.98
N PRO A 121 25.61 4.88 16.19
CA PRO A 121 24.21 4.52 16.24
C PRO A 121 23.49 5.32 17.34
N PRO A 122 22.21 5.63 17.14
CA PRO A 122 21.44 6.43 18.09
C PRO A 122 21.27 5.65 19.40
N ASP A 123 21.61 6.27 20.52
CA ASP A 123 21.42 5.67 21.83
C ASP A 123 19.97 5.79 22.32
N ALA A 124 19.66 5.12 23.43
CA ALA A 124 18.31 5.09 23.98
C ALA A 124 17.85 6.46 24.52
N ASP A 125 18.77 7.38 24.82
CA ASP A 125 18.45 8.72 25.31
C ASP A 125 18.01 9.62 24.15
N LEU A 126 18.69 9.55 23.01
CA LEU A 126 18.28 10.19 21.77
C LEU A 126 16.90 9.70 21.34
N VAL A 127 16.68 8.39 21.34
CA VAL A 127 15.37 7.79 21.01
C VAL A 127 14.27 8.34 21.93
N ALA A 128 14.53 8.42 23.24
CA ALA A 128 13.57 8.95 24.21
C ALA A 128 13.31 10.45 24.03
N GLU A 129 14.33 11.25 23.73
CA GLU A 129 14.20 12.68 23.50
C GLU A 129 13.40 13.00 22.24
N VAL A 130 13.72 12.34 21.13
CA VAL A 130 12.97 12.48 19.86
C VAL A 130 11.52 12.05 20.05
N HIS A 131 11.27 10.94 20.74
CA HIS A 131 9.91 10.52 21.07
C HIS A 131 9.13 11.61 21.85
N ALA A 132 9.76 12.23 22.85
CA ALA A 132 9.13 13.30 23.62
C ALA A 132 8.83 14.54 22.76
N ASP A 133 9.73 14.93 21.84
CA ASP A 133 9.46 15.98 20.86
C ASP A 133 8.28 15.64 19.95
N GLN A 134 8.24 14.42 19.41
CA GLN A 134 7.14 13.96 18.56
C GLN A 134 5.81 14.01 19.30
N LEU A 135 5.75 13.55 20.56
CA LEU A 135 4.53 13.65 21.36
C LEU A 135 4.07 15.10 21.53
N ARG A 136 4.99 16.04 21.81
CA ARG A 136 4.64 17.48 21.88
C ARG A 136 4.09 18.02 20.55
N ARG A 137 4.70 17.64 19.42
CA ARG A 137 4.25 18.08 18.09
C ARG A 137 2.90 17.48 17.73
N ILE A 138 2.65 16.23 18.12
CA ILE A 138 1.33 15.57 17.97
C ILE A 138 0.26 16.32 18.78
N GLU A 139 0.54 16.78 20.01
CA GLU A 139 -0.42 17.61 20.76
C GLU A 139 -0.74 18.96 20.09
N ALA A 140 0.18 19.48 19.28
CA ALA A 140 0.04 20.77 18.62
C ALA A 140 -0.75 20.71 17.29
N VAL A 141 -1.06 19.51 16.78
CA VAL A 141 -1.88 19.36 15.56
C VAL A 141 -3.35 19.71 15.85
N ALA A 142 -4.14 19.92 14.78
CA ALA A 142 -5.52 20.40 14.93
C ALA A 142 -6.46 19.37 15.61
N ASP A 143 -6.22 18.08 15.37
CA ASP A 143 -6.91 16.99 16.06
C ASP A 143 -5.86 15.95 16.53
N PRO A 144 -5.32 16.12 17.75
CA PRO A 144 -4.32 15.22 18.30
C PRO A 144 -4.82 13.78 18.47
N HIS A 145 -6.13 13.56 18.65
CA HIS A 145 -6.66 12.22 18.83
C HIS A 145 -6.58 11.42 17.53
N ARG A 146 -7.04 12.01 16.43
CA ARG A 146 -6.96 11.40 15.10
C ARG A 146 -5.53 11.18 14.65
N PHE A 147 -4.65 12.16 14.89
CA PHE A 147 -3.25 12.03 14.48
C PHE A 147 -2.50 10.95 15.29
N ARG A 148 -2.79 10.80 16.59
CA ARG A 148 -2.27 9.67 17.38
C ARG A 148 -2.74 8.32 16.83
N LEU A 149 -3.99 8.21 16.36
CA LEU A 149 -4.48 6.99 15.73
C LEU A 149 -3.72 6.70 14.43
N LEU A 150 -3.46 7.70 13.58
CA LEU A 150 -2.64 7.56 12.38
C LEU A 150 -1.23 7.05 12.70
N VAL A 151 -0.57 7.64 13.70
CA VAL A 151 0.77 7.24 14.15
C VAL A 151 0.76 5.80 14.67
N ALA A 152 -0.24 5.44 15.48
CA ALA A 152 -0.38 4.09 16.01
C ALA A 152 -0.64 3.07 14.88
N ALA A 153 -1.45 3.42 13.88
CA ALA A 153 -1.77 2.55 12.74
C ALA A 153 -0.55 2.35 11.82
N GLU A 154 0.26 3.38 11.56
CA GLU A 154 1.51 3.27 10.79
C GLU A 154 2.56 2.44 11.54
N SER A 155 2.70 2.65 12.86
CA SER A 155 3.62 1.88 13.70
C SER A 155 3.20 0.40 13.76
N ALA A 156 1.91 0.11 13.95
CA ALA A 156 1.39 -1.25 13.87
C ALA A 156 1.59 -1.85 12.48
N GLY A 157 1.41 -1.05 11.43
CA GLY A 157 1.69 -1.42 10.05
C GLY A 157 3.13 -1.88 9.85
N ALA A 158 4.10 -1.21 10.48
CA ALA A 158 5.51 -1.60 10.43
C ALA A 158 5.77 -2.98 11.07
N LEU A 159 5.13 -3.27 12.20
CA LEU A 159 5.18 -4.60 12.81
C LEU A 159 4.55 -5.65 11.88
N ILE A 160 3.38 -5.36 11.32
CA ILE A 160 2.66 -6.25 10.39
C ILE A 160 3.51 -6.54 9.16
N ALA A 161 4.17 -5.52 8.58
CA ALA A 161 5.05 -5.69 7.43
C ALA A 161 6.21 -6.64 7.75
N GLY A 162 6.87 -6.46 8.90
CA GLY A 162 7.93 -7.36 9.36
C GLY A 162 7.44 -8.79 9.62
N GLU A 163 6.25 -8.94 10.18
CA GLU A 163 5.59 -10.25 10.37
C GLU A 163 5.26 -10.94 9.05
N MET A 164 4.68 -10.22 8.08
CA MET A 164 4.38 -10.79 6.76
C MET A 164 5.65 -11.24 6.03
N GLU A 165 6.74 -10.48 6.14
CA GLU A 165 8.03 -10.88 5.56
C GLU A 165 8.61 -12.12 6.27
N HIS A 166 8.51 -12.16 7.61
CA HIS A 166 9.02 -13.25 8.45
C HIS A 166 8.22 -14.55 8.33
N GLU A 167 6.91 -14.48 8.14
CA GLU A 167 6.05 -15.66 7.95
C GLU A 167 6.06 -16.09 6.49
N GLY A 168 5.88 -15.12 5.59
CA GLY A 168 5.73 -15.32 4.15
C GLY A 168 4.38 -15.91 3.77
N MET A 169 3.91 -15.56 2.58
CA MET A 169 2.68 -16.13 2.01
C MET A 169 2.97 -17.51 1.40
N PRO A 170 2.13 -18.54 1.65
CA PRO A 170 2.30 -19.84 1.00
C PRO A 170 2.42 -19.73 -0.53
N TRP A 171 3.45 -20.36 -1.10
CA TRP A 171 3.75 -20.35 -2.52
C TRP A 171 4.35 -21.68 -2.97
N ARG A 172 3.56 -22.50 -3.66
CA ARG A 172 3.96 -23.83 -4.14
C ARG A 172 4.82 -23.73 -5.38
N GLN A 173 6.13 -23.91 -5.20
CA GLN A 173 7.14 -23.83 -6.27
C GLN A 173 6.96 -24.90 -7.33
N ASP A 174 6.57 -26.11 -6.96
CA ASP A 174 6.26 -27.21 -7.89
C ASP A 174 5.07 -26.86 -8.81
N VAL A 175 3.98 -26.35 -8.22
CA VAL A 175 2.80 -25.87 -8.98
C VAL A 175 3.15 -24.65 -9.84
N HIS A 176 4.01 -23.77 -9.33
CA HIS A 176 4.52 -22.60 -10.06
C HIS A 176 5.33 -23.01 -11.29
N ASP A 177 6.26 -23.94 -11.15
CA ASP A 177 7.08 -24.47 -12.25
C ASP A 177 6.23 -25.17 -13.30
N GLU A 178 5.27 -26.00 -12.90
CA GLU A 178 4.33 -26.65 -13.81
C GLU A 178 3.49 -25.62 -14.57
N LEU A 179 2.93 -24.64 -13.85
CA LEU A 179 2.12 -23.58 -14.44
C LEU A 179 2.91 -22.75 -15.46
N LEU A 180 4.12 -22.30 -15.10
CA LEU A 180 4.97 -21.54 -16.02
C LEU A 180 5.40 -22.38 -17.22
N THR A 181 5.73 -23.66 -17.01
CA THR A 181 6.06 -24.58 -18.11
C THR A 181 4.88 -24.73 -19.07
N GLY A 182 3.67 -24.84 -18.53
CA GLY A 182 2.42 -24.87 -19.29
C GLY A 182 2.18 -23.56 -20.07
N LEU A 183 2.45 -22.39 -19.50
CA LEU A 183 2.19 -21.09 -20.12
C LEU A 183 3.27 -20.63 -21.10
N LEU A 184 4.54 -20.89 -20.79
CA LEU A 184 5.71 -20.31 -21.45
C LEU A 184 6.54 -21.35 -22.23
N GLY A 185 6.28 -22.64 -22.02
CA GLY A 185 7.11 -23.75 -22.48
C GLY A 185 8.22 -24.09 -21.46
N PRO A 186 9.13 -25.04 -21.77
CA PRO A 186 10.21 -25.42 -20.87
C PRO A 186 11.02 -24.20 -20.40
N ARG A 187 11.49 -24.24 -19.14
CA ARG A 187 12.32 -23.20 -18.55
C ARG A 187 13.48 -22.86 -19.50
N PRO A 188 13.59 -21.61 -19.98
CA PRO A 188 14.61 -21.26 -20.96
C PRO A 188 16.00 -21.29 -20.34
N VAL A 189 17.01 -21.45 -21.19
CA VAL A 189 18.41 -21.16 -20.81
C VAL A 189 18.53 -19.69 -20.41
N HIS A 190 19.39 -19.39 -19.45
CA HIS A 190 19.57 -18.02 -18.95
C HIS A 190 19.83 -17.02 -20.10
N GLY A 191 19.10 -15.89 -20.08
CA GLY A 191 19.17 -14.85 -21.11
C GLY A 191 18.32 -15.12 -22.36
N MET A 192 17.75 -16.31 -22.52
CA MET A 192 16.88 -16.64 -23.67
C MET A 192 15.41 -16.37 -23.37
N ARG A 193 14.65 -16.07 -24.42
CA ARG A 193 13.19 -15.95 -24.36
C ARG A 193 12.54 -17.35 -24.29
N PRO A 194 11.50 -17.56 -23.48
CA PRO A 194 10.72 -18.79 -23.50
C PRO A 194 10.16 -19.11 -24.89
N SER A 195 10.09 -20.41 -25.23
CA SER A 195 9.72 -20.87 -26.57
C SER A 195 8.34 -20.38 -27.04
N LYS A 196 7.33 -20.36 -26.15
CA LYS A 196 5.99 -19.87 -26.50
C LYS A 196 5.96 -18.35 -26.73
N LEU A 197 6.77 -17.59 -25.97
CA LEU A 197 6.94 -16.15 -26.22
C LEU A 197 7.67 -15.90 -27.54
N GLN A 198 8.66 -16.71 -27.88
CA GLN A 198 9.35 -16.60 -29.17
C GLN A 198 8.40 -16.88 -30.33
N ALA A 199 7.59 -17.95 -30.25
CA ALA A 199 6.59 -18.25 -31.27
C ALA A 199 5.58 -17.11 -31.47
N LEU A 200 5.15 -16.44 -30.40
CA LEU A 200 4.28 -15.26 -30.50
C LEU A 200 5.00 -14.06 -31.13
N ALA A 201 6.27 -13.83 -30.79
CA ALA A 201 7.08 -12.77 -31.41
C ALA A 201 7.26 -13.00 -32.92
N ASP A 202 7.42 -14.26 -33.34
CA ASP A 202 7.51 -14.65 -34.75
C ASP A 202 6.18 -14.42 -35.48
N GLN A 203 5.05 -14.78 -34.86
CA GLN A 203 3.70 -14.50 -35.39
C GLN A 203 3.44 -13.01 -35.55
N VAL A 204 3.83 -12.21 -34.55
CA VAL A 204 3.72 -10.74 -34.62
C VAL A 204 4.56 -10.22 -35.78
N SER A 205 5.82 -10.64 -35.89
CA SER A 205 6.71 -10.19 -36.96
C SER A 205 6.18 -10.56 -38.35
N ALA A 206 5.66 -11.78 -38.51
CA ALA A 206 5.03 -12.24 -39.74
C ALA A 206 3.79 -11.42 -40.10
N ALA A 207 2.92 -11.13 -39.13
CA ALA A 207 1.70 -10.36 -39.36
C ALA A 207 1.95 -8.90 -39.75
N PHE A 208 3.03 -8.29 -39.26
CA PHE A 208 3.45 -6.94 -39.66
C PHE A 208 4.37 -6.93 -40.90
N GLY A 209 4.76 -8.10 -41.42
CA GLY A 209 5.70 -8.21 -42.53
C GLY A 209 7.11 -7.71 -42.23
N MET A 210 7.46 -7.53 -40.94
CA MET A 210 8.76 -7.02 -40.52
C MET A 210 9.13 -7.50 -39.12
N ALA A 211 10.41 -7.74 -38.88
CA ALA A 211 10.93 -8.07 -37.56
C ALA A 211 11.04 -6.80 -36.70
N PHE A 212 10.55 -6.88 -35.46
CA PHE A 212 10.76 -5.86 -34.44
C PHE A 212 10.70 -6.48 -33.04
N ASN A 213 11.21 -5.77 -32.04
CA ASN A 213 11.16 -6.20 -30.65
C ASN A 213 9.78 -5.90 -30.02
N PRO A 214 8.95 -6.92 -29.72
CA PRO A 214 7.64 -6.73 -29.09
C PRO A 214 7.74 -6.27 -27.62
N ASP A 215 8.93 -6.25 -27.01
CA ASP A 215 9.17 -5.65 -25.69
C ASP A 215 9.41 -4.13 -25.78
N SER A 216 9.59 -3.55 -26.98
CA SER A 216 9.86 -2.12 -27.18
C SER A 216 8.60 -1.35 -27.60
N PRO A 217 8.04 -0.49 -26.72
CA PRO A 217 6.86 0.31 -27.07
C PRO A 217 7.07 1.20 -28.30
N GLN A 218 8.28 1.74 -28.46
CA GLN A 218 8.65 2.59 -29.59
C GLN A 218 8.63 1.82 -30.91
N GLN A 219 9.14 0.59 -30.91
CA GLN A 219 9.13 -0.25 -32.11
C GLN A 219 7.72 -0.72 -32.46
N ILE A 220 6.88 -1.04 -31.46
CA ILE A 220 5.47 -1.37 -31.68
C ILE A 220 4.75 -0.20 -32.37
N VAL A 221 4.84 1.02 -31.82
CA VAL A 221 4.18 2.20 -32.40
C VAL A 221 4.67 2.46 -33.84
N LYS A 222 5.97 2.29 -34.07
CA LYS A 222 6.55 2.40 -35.42
C LYS A 222 5.99 1.33 -36.38
N ALA A 223 5.85 0.08 -35.94
CA ALA A 223 5.31 -1.00 -36.76
C ALA A 223 3.85 -0.75 -37.17
N PHE A 224 3.00 -0.33 -36.22
CA PHE A 224 1.61 0.07 -36.49
C PHE A 224 1.52 1.24 -37.49
N LYS A 225 2.38 2.25 -37.34
CA LYS A 225 2.46 3.38 -38.28
C LYS A 225 2.84 2.92 -39.70
N LEU A 226 3.80 2.01 -39.83
CA LEU A 226 4.24 1.49 -41.13
C LEU A 226 3.20 0.57 -41.78
N ALA A 227 2.42 -0.15 -40.98
CA ALA A 227 1.29 -0.96 -41.44
C ALA A 227 0.05 -0.13 -41.84
N GLY A 228 0.13 1.21 -41.77
CA GLY A 228 -0.98 2.10 -42.14
C GLY A 228 -2.08 2.24 -41.08
N VAL A 229 -1.87 1.71 -39.88
CA VAL A 229 -2.84 1.69 -38.76
C VAL A 229 -2.21 2.33 -37.50
N PRO A 230 -1.97 3.64 -37.49
CA PRO A 230 -1.22 4.29 -36.41
C PRO A 230 -1.95 4.21 -35.07
N VAL A 231 -1.18 3.99 -34.00
CA VAL A 231 -1.62 4.07 -32.60
C VAL A 231 -0.81 5.13 -31.87
N ALA A 232 -1.44 5.84 -30.93
CA ALA A 232 -0.80 6.81 -30.06
C ALA A 232 -0.09 6.15 -28.86
N SER A 233 -0.54 4.98 -28.42
CA SER A 233 0.09 4.22 -27.34
C SER A 233 0.01 2.72 -27.53
N THR A 234 0.79 1.98 -26.72
CA THR A 234 0.75 0.51 -26.69
C THR A 234 -0.20 -0.04 -25.63
N ARG A 235 -1.14 0.78 -25.12
CA ARG A 235 -2.11 0.33 -24.11
C ARG A 235 -3.08 -0.67 -24.74
N ALA A 236 -3.42 -1.73 -23.99
CA ALA A 236 -4.22 -2.82 -24.52
C ALA A 236 -5.58 -2.37 -25.07
N HIS A 237 -6.27 -1.43 -24.41
CA HIS A 237 -7.58 -0.94 -24.89
C HIS A 237 -7.50 -0.20 -26.23
N GLU A 238 -6.37 0.44 -26.52
CA GLU A 238 -6.16 1.18 -27.75
C GLU A 238 -5.77 0.21 -28.88
N ILE A 239 -4.82 -0.68 -28.63
CA ILE A 239 -4.41 -1.72 -29.58
C ILE A 239 -5.62 -2.59 -29.98
N LYS A 240 -6.50 -2.94 -29.04
CA LYS A 240 -7.70 -3.76 -29.28
C LYS A 240 -8.69 -3.14 -30.27
N GLN A 241 -8.66 -1.83 -30.50
CA GLN A 241 -9.57 -1.14 -31.41
C GLN A 241 -9.09 -1.17 -32.87
N VAL A 242 -7.86 -1.65 -33.11
CA VAL A 242 -7.27 -1.71 -34.44
C VAL A 242 -7.58 -3.05 -35.09
N ASP A 243 -8.06 -3.01 -36.33
CA ASP A 243 -8.25 -4.20 -37.15
C ASP A 243 -6.93 -4.55 -37.87
N HIS A 244 -6.12 -5.39 -37.25
CA HIS A 244 -4.86 -5.88 -37.82
C HIS A 244 -4.53 -7.29 -37.29
N PRO A 245 -4.09 -8.23 -38.15
CA PRO A 245 -3.86 -9.63 -37.76
C PRO A 245 -2.80 -9.80 -36.65
N GLY A 246 -1.86 -8.86 -36.55
CA GLY A 246 -0.83 -8.85 -35.50
C GLY A 246 -1.31 -8.43 -34.11
N VAL A 247 -2.55 -7.93 -33.95
CA VAL A 247 -3.06 -7.42 -32.67
C VAL A 247 -3.25 -8.54 -31.65
N ALA A 248 -3.95 -9.61 -32.02
CA ALA A 248 -4.19 -10.75 -31.13
C ALA A 248 -2.88 -11.40 -30.60
N PRO A 249 -1.90 -11.77 -31.46
CA PRO A 249 -0.65 -12.35 -30.97
C PRO A 249 0.20 -11.34 -30.17
N LEU A 250 0.15 -10.05 -30.48
CA LEU A 250 0.85 -9.02 -29.70
C LEU A 250 0.25 -8.88 -28.30
N LEU A 251 -1.08 -8.90 -28.16
CA LEU A 251 -1.72 -8.85 -26.85
C LEU A 251 -1.41 -10.08 -26.01
N ALA A 252 -1.46 -11.28 -26.61
CA ALA A 252 -1.05 -12.52 -25.96
C ALA A 252 0.43 -12.49 -25.55
N TYR A 253 1.31 -11.99 -26.42
CA TYR A 253 2.73 -11.80 -26.10
C TYR A 253 2.90 -10.90 -24.88
N LYS A 254 2.25 -9.73 -24.87
CA LYS A 254 2.37 -8.77 -23.76
C LYS A 254 1.86 -9.33 -22.43
N GLU A 255 0.80 -10.14 -22.46
CA GLU A 255 0.29 -10.82 -21.28
C GLU A 255 1.29 -11.84 -20.72
N LEU A 256 1.79 -12.75 -21.57
CA LEU A 256 2.77 -13.76 -21.16
C LEU A 256 4.13 -13.14 -20.78
N ALA A 257 4.57 -12.09 -21.47
CA ALA A 257 5.81 -11.39 -21.17
C ALA A 257 5.76 -10.75 -19.78
N ARG A 258 4.61 -10.16 -19.42
CA ARG A 258 4.38 -9.63 -18.08
C ARG A 258 4.41 -10.74 -17.02
N ILE A 259 3.80 -11.90 -17.27
CA ILE A 259 3.90 -13.05 -16.36
C ILE A 259 5.36 -13.49 -16.22
N TYR A 260 6.10 -13.61 -17.33
CA TYR A 260 7.50 -14.01 -17.31
C TYR A 260 8.39 -13.02 -16.54
N SER A 261 8.18 -11.71 -16.72
CA SER A 261 8.98 -10.68 -16.03
C SER A 261 8.68 -10.58 -14.53
N PHE A 262 7.42 -10.66 -14.13
CA PHE A 262 7.00 -10.38 -12.75
C PHE A 262 6.71 -11.63 -11.92
N HIS A 263 6.57 -12.80 -12.54
CA HIS A 263 6.22 -14.06 -11.88
C HIS A 263 6.99 -15.24 -12.47
N GLY A 264 8.02 -15.00 -13.30
CA GLY A 264 8.83 -16.05 -13.92
C GLY A 264 9.81 -16.71 -12.95
N TRP A 265 10.60 -17.65 -13.45
CA TRP A 265 11.56 -18.40 -12.64
C TRP A 265 12.61 -17.54 -11.94
N VAL A 266 13.21 -16.55 -12.64
CA VAL A 266 14.22 -15.66 -12.03
C VAL A 266 13.63 -14.86 -10.87
N TRP A 267 12.37 -14.44 -11.02
CA TRP A 267 11.65 -13.77 -9.95
C TRP A 267 11.42 -14.74 -8.77
N ALA A 268 10.97 -15.96 -9.04
CA ALA A 268 10.72 -16.95 -8.00
C ALA A 268 11.99 -17.31 -7.23
N ASP A 269 13.13 -17.47 -7.92
CA ASP A 269 14.43 -17.73 -7.30
C ASP A 269 14.85 -16.62 -6.33
N GLN A 270 14.42 -15.38 -6.56
CA GLN A 270 14.74 -14.22 -5.72
C GLN A 270 13.76 -14.04 -4.56
N TRP A 271 12.47 -14.27 -4.78
CA TRP A 271 11.39 -13.86 -3.86
C TRP A 271 10.70 -15.01 -3.14
N VAL A 272 10.93 -16.24 -3.58
CA VAL A 272 10.32 -17.44 -3.00
C VAL A 272 11.40 -18.32 -2.38
N ARG A 273 11.30 -18.55 -1.07
CA ARG A 273 12.20 -19.41 -0.30
C ARG A 273 11.36 -20.30 0.61
N ASP A 274 11.71 -21.58 0.71
CA ASP A 274 11.01 -22.55 1.54
C ASP A 274 9.49 -22.60 1.29
N HIS A 275 9.09 -22.56 0.02
CA HIS A 275 7.68 -22.48 -0.40
C HIS A 275 6.91 -21.27 0.18
N ARG A 276 7.61 -20.17 0.46
CA ARG A 276 7.05 -18.91 0.92
C ARG A 276 7.46 -17.76 0.03
N PHE A 277 6.48 -17.02 -0.47
CA PHE A 277 6.70 -15.69 -1.05
C PHE A 277 6.82 -14.66 0.07
N ARG A 278 7.96 -13.97 0.13
CA ARG A 278 8.29 -13.03 1.22
C ARG A 278 8.45 -11.62 0.66
N PRO A 279 7.35 -10.88 0.43
CA PRO A 279 7.41 -9.50 -0.04
C PRO A 279 7.97 -8.57 1.04
N GLU A 280 8.87 -7.67 0.63
CA GLU A 280 9.31 -6.56 1.48
C GLU A 280 8.33 -5.39 1.32
N TYR A 281 7.50 -5.14 2.34
CA TYR A 281 6.56 -4.02 2.35
C TYR A 281 7.21 -2.74 2.86
N VAL A 282 6.98 -1.65 2.13
CA VAL A 282 7.37 -0.29 2.53
C VAL A 282 6.11 0.43 3.01
N VAL A 283 5.93 0.43 4.32
CA VAL A 283 4.86 1.14 5.03
C VAL A 283 4.96 2.64 4.76
N GLY A 284 3.83 3.27 4.43
CA GLY A 284 3.81 4.67 4.02
C GLY A 284 4.58 5.00 2.73
N GLY A 285 4.94 3.99 1.91
CA GLY A 285 5.80 4.17 0.74
C GLY A 285 5.20 4.99 -0.41
N VAL A 286 3.88 5.17 -0.43
CA VAL A 286 3.18 6.06 -1.36
C VAL A 286 2.65 7.26 -0.59
N VAL A 287 2.60 8.44 -1.23
CA VAL A 287 2.08 9.70 -0.65
C VAL A 287 0.74 9.55 0.09
N SER A 288 -0.16 8.70 -0.41
CA SER A 288 -1.46 8.43 0.22
C SER A 288 -1.38 7.52 1.45
N GLY A 289 -0.20 7.08 1.88
CA GLY A 289 -0.05 6.07 2.93
C GLY A 289 -0.25 4.62 2.49
N ARG A 290 -0.54 4.39 1.19
CA ARG A 290 -0.59 3.02 0.66
C ARG A 290 0.81 2.41 0.74
N TRP A 291 0.86 1.13 1.05
CA TRP A 291 2.12 0.41 1.10
C TRP A 291 2.68 0.25 -0.30
N ALA A 292 3.98 0.46 -0.42
CA ALA A 292 4.75 0.07 -1.59
C ALA A 292 5.47 -1.25 -1.29
N THR A 293 6.16 -1.80 -2.28
CA THR A 293 7.06 -2.95 -2.06
C THR A 293 8.38 -2.73 -2.77
N ASN A 294 9.44 -3.22 -2.14
CA ASN A 294 10.73 -3.29 -2.77
C ASN A 294 10.91 -4.64 -3.48
N GLY A 295 11.45 -4.56 -4.70
CA GLY A 295 12.09 -5.67 -5.40
C GLY A 295 11.22 -6.76 -6.03
N GLY A 296 9.95 -6.94 -5.67
CA GLY A 296 9.16 -8.07 -6.20
C GLY A 296 8.27 -7.77 -7.42
N GLY A 297 7.69 -6.57 -7.56
CA GLY A 297 6.68 -6.25 -8.59
C GLY A 297 5.41 -7.13 -8.63
N ALA A 298 5.36 -8.19 -7.83
CA ALA A 298 4.41 -9.29 -7.89
C ALA A 298 3.29 -9.21 -6.86
N LEU A 299 3.17 -8.12 -6.09
CA LEU A 299 2.01 -7.97 -5.20
C LEU A 299 0.71 -8.08 -5.99
N GLN A 300 0.67 -7.56 -7.21
CA GLN A 300 -0.46 -7.84 -8.09
C GLN A 300 -0.32 -9.24 -8.66
N ILE A 301 -0.94 -10.22 -7.98
CA ILE A 301 -0.96 -11.62 -8.38
C ILE A 301 -2.08 -11.82 -9.41
N PRO A 302 -1.76 -12.02 -10.71
CA PRO A 302 -2.77 -12.23 -11.74
C PRO A 302 -3.57 -13.50 -11.45
N LYS A 303 -4.84 -13.56 -11.88
CA LYS A 303 -5.75 -14.70 -11.63
C LYS A 303 -5.11 -16.06 -11.95
N VAL A 304 -4.35 -16.13 -13.05
CA VAL A 304 -3.65 -17.36 -13.44
C VAL A 304 -2.58 -17.80 -12.42
N MET A 305 -1.85 -16.84 -11.83
CA MET A 305 -0.81 -17.13 -10.83
C MET A 305 -1.38 -17.46 -9.45
N ARG A 306 -2.62 -17.06 -9.14
CA ARG A 306 -3.24 -17.37 -7.84
C ARG A 306 -3.29 -18.88 -7.52
N LYS A 307 -3.23 -19.73 -8.55
CA LYS A 307 -3.17 -21.20 -8.42
C LYS A 307 -1.96 -21.71 -7.64
N VAL A 308 -0.87 -20.94 -7.61
CA VAL A 308 0.36 -21.32 -6.92
C VAL A 308 0.32 -21.00 -5.43
N VAL A 309 -0.64 -20.17 -5.01
CA VAL A 309 -0.83 -19.77 -3.61
C VAL A 309 -1.78 -20.78 -2.99
N VAL A 310 -1.21 -21.76 -2.29
CA VAL A 310 -1.93 -22.90 -1.72
C VAL A 310 -1.55 -23.03 -0.26
N ALA A 311 -2.55 -23.13 0.62
CA ALA A 311 -2.33 -23.33 2.05
C ALA A 311 -1.59 -24.66 2.32
N ASP A 312 -0.81 -24.66 3.40
CA ASP A 312 -0.18 -25.86 3.92
C ASP A 312 -1.20 -26.97 4.24
N GLU A 313 -0.73 -28.21 4.33
CA GLU A 313 -1.57 -29.35 4.75
C GLU A 313 -2.14 -29.14 6.16
N GLY A 314 -3.45 -29.32 6.32
CA GLY A 314 -4.17 -29.02 7.58
C GLY A 314 -4.49 -27.53 7.78
N TRP A 315 -4.08 -26.65 6.86
CA TRP A 315 -4.29 -25.20 6.94
C TRP A 315 -5.20 -24.70 5.81
N THR A 316 -5.68 -23.48 5.97
CA THR A 316 -6.49 -22.75 4.98
C THR A 316 -6.05 -21.29 4.87
N LEU A 317 -6.42 -20.65 3.76
CA LEU A 317 -6.31 -19.21 3.57
C LEU A 317 -7.68 -18.59 3.85
N VAL A 318 -7.77 -17.61 4.74
CA VAL A 318 -8.93 -16.73 4.84
C VAL A 318 -8.59 -15.46 4.09
N VAL A 319 -9.23 -15.28 2.93
CA VAL A 319 -9.04 -14.14 2.04
C VAL A 319 -10.21 -13.19 2.23
N ALA A 320 -9.93 -11.92 2.50
CA ALA A 320 -10.98 -10.93 2.68
C ALA A 320 -10.66 -9.63 1.93
N ASP A 321 -11.67 -9.05 1.31
CA ASP A 321 -11.56 -7.84 0.50
C ASP A 321 -12.66 -6.84 0.86
N ALA A 322 -12.32 -5.55 0.86
CA ALA A 322 -13.28 -4.51 1.20
C ALA A 322 -14.16 -4.16 -0.01
N ALA A 323 -15.47 -4.39 0.08
CA ALA A 323 -16.33 -4.07 -1.05
C ALA A 323 -16.52 -2.55 -1.18
N GLN A 324 -16.01 -1.98 -2.28
CA GLN A 324 -16.26 -0.57 -2.65
C GLN A 324 -15.74 0.43 -1.60
N LEU A 325 -14.53 0.18 -1.07
CA LEU A 325 -13.96 0.94 0.06
C LEU A 325 -13.95 2.47 -0.17
N GLU A 326 -13.36 2.94 -1.28
CA GLU A 326 -13.21 4.38 -1.53
C GLU A 326 -14.55 5.17 -1.54
N PRO A 327 -15.60 4.71 -2.25
CA PRO A 327 -16.94 5.32 -2.16
C PRO A 327 -17.52 5.35 -0.73
N ARG A 328 -17.30 4.30 0.07
CA ARG A 328 -17.79 4.21 1.45
C ARG A 328 -17.03 5.16 2.37
N VAL A 329 -15.72 5.27 2.18
CA VAL A 329 -14.88 6.30 2.83
C VAL A 329 -15.41 7.70 2.53
N LEU A 330 -15.69 8.01 1.26
CA LEU A 330 -16.29 9.31 0.92
C LEU A 330 -17.64 9.53 1.62
N ALA A 331 -18.50 8.51 1.66
CA ALA A 331 -19.79 8.57 2.36
C ALA A 331 -19.63 8.90 3.85
N ALA A 332 -18.66 8.25 4.51
CA ALA A 332 -18.39 8.45 5.94
C ALA A 332 -17.77 9.82 6.23
N MET A 333 -16.81 10.27 5.42
CA MET A 333 -16.14 11.56 5.57
C MET A 333 -17.09 12.75 5.35
N ALA A 334 -17.95 12.66 4.32
CA ALA A 334 -18.79 13.77 3.91
C ALA A 334 -20.01 14.00 4.82
N GLY A 335 -20.45 12.98 5.57
CA GLY A 335 -21.67 13.04 6.37
C GLY A 335 -22.92 13.34 5.53
N ASP A 336 -22.92 12.94 4.26
CA ASP A 336 -24.06 13.12 3.37
C ASP A 336 -25.09 12.02 3.65
N GLY A 337 -26.24 12.37 4.21
CA GLY A 337 -27.22 11.38 4.66
C GLY A 337 -27.80 10.51 3.53
N GLY A 338 -27.86 11.03 2.29
CA GLY A 338 -28.30 10.25 1.14
C GLY A 338 -27.28 9.18 0.77
N LEU A 339 -26.02 9.59 0.63
CA LEU A 339 -24.93 8.70 0.28
C LEU A 339 -24.63 7.69 1.41
N ALA A 340 -24.68 8.15 2.66
CA ALA A 340 -24.44 7.30 3.82
C ALA A 340 -25.50 6.20 3.97
N ARG A 341 -26.78 6.48 3.68
CA ARG A 341 -27.83 5.44 3.63
C ARG A 341 -27.60 4.43 2.52
N ALA A 342 -27.20 4.88 1.32
CA ALA A 342 -26.85 3.97 0.23
C ALA A 342 -25.64 3.10 0.59
N ALA A 343 -24.64 3.68 1.24
CA ALA A 343 -23.48 2.98 1.77
C ALA A 343 -23.79 2.14 3.03
N GLY A 344 -25.00 2.22 3.57
CA GLY A 344 -25.51 1.29 4.57
C GLY A 344 -25.99 -0.04 3.96
N GLN A 345 -25.98 -0.18 2.64
CA GLN A 345 -26.37 -1.40 1.93
C GLN A 345 -25.14 -2.22 1.50
N ILE A 346 -25.34 -3.52 1.28
CA ILE A 346 -24.27 -4.44 0.82
C ILE A 346 -23.77 -4.03 -0.56
N ASP A 347 -24.67 -3.82 -1.54
CA ASP A 347 -24.29 -3.28 -2.85
C ASP A 347 -24.60 -1.78 -2.93
N LEU A 348 -23.57 -0.95 -2.72
CA LEU A 348 -23.67 0.52 -2.80
C LEU A 348 -24.16 0.98 -4.18
N TYR A 349 -23.63 0.41 -5.26
CA TYR A 349 -23.95 0.89 -6.61
C TYR A 349 -25.38 0.54 -6.99
N GLN A 350 -25.87 -0.62 -6.56
CA GLN A 350 -27.28 -0.97 -6.72
C GLN A 350 -28.18 -0.02 -5.91
N ALA A 351 -27.80 0.30 -4.67
CA ALA A 351 -28.54 1.25 -3.84
C ALA A 351 -28.55 2.67 -4.43
N LEU A 352 -27.52 3.04 -5.19
CA LEU A 352 -27.41 4.31 -5.89
C LEU A 352 -28.08 4.33 -7.27
N ALA A 353 -28.50 3.19 -7.82
CA ALA A 353 -28.91 3.07 -9.22
C ALA A 353 -30.12 3.96 -9.60
N GLN A 354 -31.10 4.12 -8.70
CA GLN A 354 -32.34 4.88 -8.96
C GLN A 354 -32.09 6.32 -9.43
N PRO A 355 -31.29 7.15 -8.72
CA PRO A 355 -30.83 8.46 -9.21
C PRO A 355 -30.20 8.47 -10.61
N PHE A 356 -29.64 7.36 -11.07
CA PHE A 356 -28.91 7.23 -12.33
C PHE A 356 -29.67 6.40 -13.38
N GLY A 357 -31.01 6.45 -13.36
CA GLY A 357 -31.87 5.80 -14.34
C GLY A 357 -32.13 4.31 -14.06
N GLY A 358 -31.83 3.84 -12.84
CA GLY A 358 -32.04 2.44 -12.44
C GLY A 358 -30.88 1.51 -12.81
N GLU A 359 -29.81 2.02 -13.42
CA GLU A 359 -28.67 1.22 -13.86
C GLU A 359 -27.49 1.31 -12.89
N ARG A 360 -27.09 0.15 -12.36
CA ARG A 360 -25.95 0.00 -11.44
C ARG A 360 -24.64 0.51 -12.03
N ASP A 361 -24.39 0.25 -13.30
CA ASP A 361 -23.13 0.64 -13.96
C ASP A 361 -23.03 2.16 -14.16
N ASN A 362 -24.15 2.83 -14.44
CA ASN A 362 -24.19 4.30 -14.48
C ASN A 362 -23.90 4.91 -13.11
N ALA A 363 -24.44 4.33 -12.03
CA ALA A 363 -24.12 4.76 -10.67
C ALA A 363 -22.64 4.58 -10.32
N LYS A 364 -22.04 3.46 -10.75
CA LYS A 364 -20.61 3.20 -10.58
C LYS A 364 -19.76 4.22 -11.34
N ILE A 365 -20.06 4.45 -12.61
CA ILE A 365 -19.34 5.45 -13.43
C ILE A 365 -19.47 6.84 -12.81
N ALA A 366 -20.67 7.24 -12.40
CA ALA A 366 -20.93 8.52 -11.76
C ALA A 366 -20.07 8.74 -10.51
N MET A 367 -20.05 7.75 -9.61
CA MET A 367 -19.32 7.81 -8.36
C MET A 367 -17.80 7.87 -8.59
N LEU A 368 -17.27 7.03 -9.47
CA LEU A 368 -15.85 7.02 -9.80
C LEU A 368 -15.43 8.32 -10.50
N SER A 369 -16.27 8.87 -11.39
CA SER A 369 -16.02 10.17 -12.02
C SER A 369 -16.03 11.32 -11.01
N ALA A 370 -16.90 11.29 -10.01
CA ALA A 370 -16.95 12.31 -8.96
C ALA A 370 -15.69 12.30 -8.10
N MET A 371 -15.24 11.12 -7.69
CA MET A 371 -14.03 10.95 -6.89
C MET A 371 -12.76 11.27 -7.68
N TYR A 372 -12.66 10.82 -8.93
CA TYR A 372 -11.42 10.90 -9.72
C TYR A 372 -11.34 12.00 -10.76
N GLY A 373 -12.40 12.78 -10.94
CA GLY A 373 -12.47 13.86 -11.93
C GLY A 373 -12.49 13.37 -13.38
N GLY A 374 -13.06 12.19 -13.64
CA GLY A 374 -13.22 11.65 -14.98
C GLY A 374 -14.22 12.45 -15.81
N THR A 375 -13.82 12.88 -17.02
CA THR A 375 -14.63 13.73 -17.91
C THR A 375 -15.11 13.03 -19.19
N SER A 376 -14.89 11.73 -19.31
CA SER A 376 -15.18 10.95 -20.53
C SER A 376 -16.64 10.47 -20.58
N GLY A 377 -17.24 10.46 -21.78
CA GLY A 377 -18.61 9.96 -22.00
C GLY A 377 -19.69 10.78 -21.28
N ASP A 378 -20.67 10.10 -20.68
CA ASP A 378 -21.79 10.71 -19.94
C ASP A 378 -21.41 11.29 -18.57
N ALA A 379 -20.12 11.29 -18.20
CA ALA A 379 -19.64 11.75 -16.90
C ALA A 379 -20.14 13.16 -16.51
N PRO A 380 -20.18 14.18 -17.38
CA PRO A 380 -20.70 15.51 -17.00
C PRO A 380 -22.17 15.49 -16.54
N LYS A 381 -23.01 14.69 -17.20
CA LYS A 381 -24.43 14.53 -16.85
C LYS A 381 -24.58 13.79 -15.52
N LEU A 382 -23.81 12.73 -15.31
CA LEU A 382 -23.80 11.95 -14.08
C LEU A 382 -23.26 12.75 -12.87
N LEU A 383 -22.26 13.60 -13.09
CA LEU A 383 -21.75 14.53 -12.09
C LEU A 383 -22.78 15.58 -11.66
N ALA A 384 -23.63 16.05 -12.59
CA ALA A 384 -24.73 16.96 -12.24
C ALA A 384 -25.73 16.28 -11.28
N VAL A 385 -26.03 15.00 -11.50
CA VAL A 385 -26.87 14.21 -10.59
C VAL A 385 -26.21 14.05 -9.22
N MET A 386 -24.90 13.75 -9.17
CA MET A 386 -24.14 13.68 -7.90
C MET A 386 -24.22 15.00 -7.12
N ARG A 387 -24.04 16.15 -7.80
CA ARG A 387 -24.14 17.47 -7.18
C ARG A 387 -25.54 17.75 -6.61
N GLN A 388 -26.59 17.30 -7.29
CA GLN A 388 -27.96 17.51 -6.84
C GLN A 388 -28.37 16.56 -5.70
N ARG A 389 -27.93 15.30 -5.75
CA ARG A 389 -28.40 14.25 -4.83
C ARG A 389 -27.51 14.06 -3.61
N PHE A 390 -26.21 14.33 -3.74
CA PHE A 390 -25.21 14.16 -2.69
C PHE A 390 -24.33 15.43 -2.59
N PRO A 391 -24.94 16.60 -2.32
CA PRO A 391 -24.23 17.88 -2.38
C PRO A 391 -23.10 17.97 -1.37
N ARG A 392 -23.20 17.35 -0.19
CA ARG A 392 -22.13 17.40 0.82
C ARG A 392 -20.94 16.55 0.39
N ALA A 393 -21.19 15.37 -0.17
CA ALA A 393 -20.13 14.51 -0.71
C ALA A 393 -19.41 15.16 -1.89
N TYR A 394 -20.16 15.78 -2.80
CA TYR A 394 -19.59 16.51 -3.92
C TYR A 394 -18.77 17.72 -3.43
N GLN A 395 -19.31 18.52 -2.51
CA GLN A 395 -18.60 19.68 -1.96
C GLN A 395 -17.31 19.28 -1.26
N PHE A 396 -17.30 18.17 -0.49
CA PHE A 396 -16.11 17.68 0.21
C PHE A 396 -14.91 17.47 -0.72
N VAL A 397 -15.12 16.76 -1.84
CA VAL A 397 -14.05 16.47 -2.81
C VAL A 397 -13.67 17.71 -3.65
N GLU A 398 -14.63 18.60 -3.92
CA GLU A 398 -14.35 19.88 -4.59
C GLU A 398 -13.56 20.86 -3.71
N ASP A 399 -13.79 20.88 -2.40
CA ASP A 399 -13.01 21.69 -1.45
C ASP A 399 -11.55 21.23 -1.38
N ALA A 400 -11.32 19.90 -1.41
CA ALA A 400 -9.97 19.34 -1.51
C ALA A 400 -9.30 19.71 -2.84
N ALA A 401 -10.05 19.70 -3.94
CA ALA A 401 -9.55 20.11 -5.26
C ALA A 401 -9.17 21.59 -5.28
N ARG A 402 -10.05 22.47 -4.80
CA ARG A 402 -9.83 23.91 -4.74
C ARG A 402 -8.63 24.27 -3.87
N SER A 403 -8.53 23.64 -2.69
CA SER A 403 -7.36 23.82 -1.82
C SER A 403 -6.06 23.42 -2.53
N GLY A 404 -6.08 22.33 -3.30
CA GLY A 404 -4.95 21.90 -4.12
C GLY A 404 -4.60 22.90 -5.23
N GLU A 405 -5.60 23.41 -5.95
CA GLU A 405 -5.43 24.44 -6.99
C GLU A 405 -4.81 25.73 -6.43
N GLU A 406 -5.20 26.13 -5.23
CA GLU A 406 -4.66 27.27 -4.49
C GLU A 406 -3.27 26.99 -3.87
N GLY A 407 -2.75 25.78 -4.01
CA GLY A 407 -1.44 25.38 -3.48
C GLY A 407 -1.42 25.15 -1.96
N LYS A 408 -2.57 25.07 -1.31
CA LYS A 408 -2.69 24.80 0.13
C LYS A 408 -2.33 23.35 0.46
N LEU A 409 -2.02 23.09 1.73
CA LEU A 409 -1.90 21.73 2.26
C LEU A 409 -3.29 21.08 2.32
N VAL A 410 -3.37 19.84 1.86
CA VAL A 410 -4.59 19.03 1.87
C VAL A 410 -4.35 17.79 2.72
N ARG A 411 -5.31 17.44 3.58
CA ARG A 411 -5.16 16.37 4.57
C ARG A 411 -6.26 15.32 4.45
N SER A 412 -5.92 14.08 4.75
CA SER A 412 -6.86 12.96 4.95
C SER A 412 -7.66 13.13 6.25
N TRP A 413 -8.51 12.14 6.56
CA TRP A 413 -9.31 12.12 7.77
C TRP A 413 -8.49 12.11 9.05
N LEU A 414 -7.45 11.27 9.13
CA LEU A 414 -6.60 11.17 10.32
C LEU A 414 -5.42 12.18 10.33
N GLY A 415 -5.29 13.00 9.29
CA GLY A 415 -4.31 14.09 9.25
C GLY A 415 -3.07 13.82 8.41
N ARG A 416 -2.99 12.70 7.68
CA ARG A 416 -1.96 12.51 6.65
C ARG A 416 -2.04 13.63 5.63
N THR A 417 -0.90 14.25 5.34
CA THR A 417 -0.85 15.46 4.53
C THR A 417 -0.29 15.18 3.15
N CYS A 418 -0.99 15.64 2.12
CA CYS A 418 -0.55 15.62 0.73
C CYS A 418 0.73 16.46 0.59
N PRO A 419 1.73 16.01 -0.18
CA PRO A 419 2.93 16.80 -0.42
C PRO A 419 2.62 18.24 -0.89
N PRO A 420 3.37 19.24 -0.38
CA PRO A 420 3.20 20.62 -0.79
C PRO A 420 3.52 20.77 -2.30
N PRO A 421 3.06 21.86 -2.95
CA PRO A 421 3.40 22.09 -4.34
C PRO A 421 4.91 22.31 -4.50
N SER A 422 5.50 21.62 -5.49
CA SER A 422 6.92 21.79 -5.79
C SER A 422 7.22 23.19 -6.31
N ALA A 423 8.49 23.61 -6.25
CA ALA A 423 8.95 24.87 -6.86
C ALA A 423 8.58 24.93 -8.36
N ARG A 424 8.81 23.82 -9.08
CA ARG A 424 8.40 23.66 -10.49
C ARG A 424 6.91 23.87 -10.70
N TRP A 425 6.05 23.38 -9.81
CA TRP A 425 4.61 23.63 -9.93
C TRP A 425 4.28 25.12 -9.76
N ARG A 426 4.92 25.81 -8.81
CA ARG A 426 4.71 27.26 -8.59
C ARG A 426 5.10 28.09 -9.81
N GLU A 427 6.21 27.73 -10.47
CA GLU A 427 6.63 28.31 -11.74
C GLU A 427 5.61 28.04 -12.86
N LEU A 428 5.16 26.80 -13.02
CA LEU A 428 4.18 26.40 -14.04
C LEU A 428 2.84 27.13 -13.89
N VAL A 429 2.35 27.30 -12.65
CA VAL A 429 1.08 28.00 -12.37
C VAL A 429 1.13 29.48 -12.72
N SER A 430 2.31 30.09 -12.69
CA SER A 430 2.52 31.49 -13.05
C SER A 430 2.67 31.69 -14.57
N GLY A 431 2.78 30.60 -15.33
CA GLY A 431 2.97 30.59 -16.78
C GLY A 431 1.69 30.37 -17.60
N PRO A 432 1.82 30.28 -18.94
CA PRO A 432 0.68 30.10 -19.86
C PRO A 432 -0.10 28.79 -19.64
N ASP A 433 0.54 27.78 -19.06
CA ASP A 433 -0.06 26.49 -18.71
C ASP A 433 -0.68 26.46 -17.30
N GLY A 434 -0.75 27.61 -16.62
CA GLY A 434 -1.02 27.64 -15.19
C GLY A 434 -2.38 27.08 -14.78
N ASN A 435 -3.43 27.37 -15.56
CA ASN A 435 -4.76 26.80 -15.35
C ASN A 435 -4.79 25.26 -15.48
N ARG A 436 -3.94 24.68 -16.34
CA ARG A 436 -3.83 23.23 -16.48
C ARG A 436 -3.09 22.66 -15.26
N ALA A 437 -1.94 23.22 -14.91
CA ALA A 437 -1.14 22.78 -13.77
C ALA A 437 -1.90 22.87 -12.43
N ALA A 438 -2.68 23.93 -12.23
CA ALA A 438 -3.55 24.08 -11.07
C ALA A 438 -4.61 22.97 -11.04
N ARG A 439 -5.39 22.79 -12.12
CA ARG A 439 -6.43 21.74 -12.21
C ARG A 439 -5.88 20.32 -12.07
N ASP A 440 -4.68 20.07 -12.58
CA ASP A 440 -4.02 18.76 -12.42
C ASP A 440 -3.72 18.48 -10.95
N ARG A 441 -3.25 19.48 -10.21
CA ARG A 441 -3.08 19.40 -8.75
C ARG A 441 -4.41 19.27 -8.02
N GLY A 442 -5.45 20.00 -8.42
CA GLY A 442 -6.79 19.86 -7.86
C GLY A 442 -7.36 18.44 -8.01
N ARG A 443 -7.18 17.82 -9.18
CA ARG A 443 -7.55 16.40 -9.37
C ARG A 443 -6.73 15.46 -8.48
N PHE A 444 -5.43 15.74 -8.34
CA PHE A 444 -4.57 14.94 -7.47
C PHE A 444 -4.99 15.02 -5.99
N THR A 445 -5.23 16.23 -5.45
CA THR A 445 -5.62 16.40 -4.04
C THR A 445 -7.03 15.88 -3.75
N ARG A 446 -7.94 15.97 -4.73
CA ARG A 446 -9.25 15.32 -4.69
C ARG A 446 -9.15 13.81 -4.49
N ASN A 447 -8.32 13.15 -5.29
CA ASN A 447 -8.11 11.70 -5.20
C ASN A 447 -7.41 11.35 -3.88
N PHE A 448 -6.45 12.18 -3.48
CA PHE A 448 -5.63 11.98 -2.29
C PHE A 448 -6.50 11.84 -1.03
N VAL A 449 -7.48 12.72 -0.79
CA VAL A 449 -8.22 12.70 0.48
C VAL A 449 -9.01 11.40 0.69
N VAL A 450 -9.55 10.82 -0.39
CA VAL A 450 -10.28 9.56 -0.33
C VAL A 450 -9.31 8.39 -0.21
N GLN A 451 -8.28 8.33 -1.07
CA GLN A 451 -7.31 7.23 -1.09
C GLN A 451 -6.48 7.15 0.19
N ALA A 452 -6.13 8.31 0.76
CA ALA A 452 -5.37 8.35 2.00
C ALA A 452 -6.20 7.89 3.18
N THR A 453 -7.47 8.30 3.24
CA THR A 453 -8.38 7.84 4.30
C THR A 453 -8.72 6.35 4.14
N ALA A 454 -8.80 5.83 2.91
CA ALA A 454 -8.95 4.40 2.67
C ALA A 454 -7.72 3.61 3.16
N ALA A 455 -6.51 4.11 2.91
CA ALA A 455 -5.28 3.50 3.44
C ALA A 455 -5.23 3.55 4.97
N GLU A 456 -5.67 4.64 5.59
CA GLU A 456 -5.81 4.78 7.05
C GLU A 456 -6.77 3.76 7.66
N TRP A 457 -7.91 3.55 6.99
CA TRP A 457 -8.88 2.55 7.40
C TRP A 457 -8.30 1.14 7.28
N ALA A 458 -7.65 0.80 6.16
CA ALA A 458 -7.05 -0.51 5.94
C ALA A 458 -5.92 -0.81 6.95
N LEU A 459 -5.07 0.18 7.25
CA LEU A 459 -4.04 0.07 8.29
C LEU A 459 -4.66 -0.19 9.67
N THR A 460 -5.73 0.53 10.02
CA THR A 460 -6.43 0.36 11.29
C THR A 460 -7.10 -1.00 11.38
N LEU A 461 -7.71 -1.47 10.28
CA LEU A 461 -8.24 -2.82 10.17
C LEU A 461 -7.16 -3.87 10.43
N MET A 462 -6.00 -3.76 9.76
CA MET A 462 -4.92 -4.73 9.97
C MET A 462 -4.40 -4.70 11.41
N ALA A 463 -4.24 -3.51 11.99
CA ALA A 463 -3.78 -3.36 13.37
C ALA A 463 -4.75 -4.01 14.38
N VAL A 464 -6.05 -3.84 14.19
CA VAL A 464 -7.08 -4.49 15.03
C VAL A 464 -7.12 -5.99 14.77
N LEU A 465 -7.16 -6.41 13.50
CA LEU A 465 -7.18 -7.82 13.09
C LEU A 465 -6.01 -8.57 13.71
N ARG A 466 -4.80 -7.99 13.64
CA ARG A 466 -3.58 -8.54 14.23
C ARG A 466 -3.73 -8.94 15.70
N GLY A 467 -4.50 -8.15 16.48
CA GLY A 467 -4.76 -8.40 17.90
C GLY A 467 -5.97 -9.31 18.17
N LEU A 468 -6.80 -9.59 17.16
CA LEU A 468 -7.96 -10.49 17.26
C LEU A 468 -7.68 -11.90 16.72
N LEU A 469 -6.58 -12.08 15.99
CA LEU A 469 -6.23 -13.38 15.41
C LEU A 469 -5.82 -14.40 16.48
N PRO A 470 -6.21 -15.67 16.34
CA PRO A 470 -5.69 -16.76 17.15
C PRO A 470 -4.16 -16.88 17.06
N ASP A 471 -3.52 -17.42 18.10
CA ASP A 471 -2.06 -17.52 18.20
C ASP A 471 -1.39 -18.32 17.07
N ALA A 472 -2.12 -19.21 16.41
CA ALA A 472 -1.63 -19.98 15.26
C ALA A 472 -1.87 -19.29 13.91
N ALA A 473 -2.74 -18.27 13.84
CA ALA A 473 -3.09 -17.58 12.61
C ALA A 473 -2.08 -16.47 12.31
N ARG A 474 -1.73 -16.31 11.02
CA ARG A 474 -0.79 -15.28 10.57
C ARG A 474 -1.40 -14.48 9.43
N LEU A 475 -1.35 -13.15 9.56
CA LEU A 475 -1.62 -12.26 8.44
C LEU A 475 -0.40 -12.32 7.51
N VAL A 476 -0.56 -12.89 6.31
CA VAL A 476 0.58 -13.24 5.42
C VAL A 476 0.63 -12.41 4.14
N PHE A 477 -0.45 -11.71 3.80
CA PHE A 477 -0.49 -10.88 2.60
C PHE A 477 -1.46 -9.70 2.74
N PHE A 478 -1.09 -8.58 2.12
CA PHE A 478 -1.91 -7.38 2.04
C PHE A 478 -1.73 -6.71 0.68
N GLN A 479 -2.84 -6.41 0.01
CA GLN A 479 -2.84 -5.64 -1.23
C GLN A 479 -4.05 -4.70 -1.28
N HIS A 480 -3.78 -3.40 -1.28
CA HIS A 480 -4.79 -2.34 -1.29
C HIS A 480 -5.71 -2.41 -0.06
N ASP A 481 -6.77 -3.20 -0.15
CA ASP A 481 -7.81 -3.42 0.85
C ASP A 481 -8.11 -4.92 1.03
N GLU A 482 -7.36 -5.78 0.34
CA GLU A 482 -7.40 -7.23 0.49
C GLU A 482 -6.37 -7.69 1.54
N VAL A 483 -6.82 -8.50 2.49
CA VAL A 483 -5.99 -9.17 3.50
C VAL A 483 -6.10 -10.69 3.35
N MET A 484 -4.99 -11.39 3.63
CA MET A 484 -4.97 -12.85 3.65
C MET A 484 -4.38 -13.35 4.95
N VAL A 485 -5.13 -14.20 5.64
CA VAL A 485 -4.70 -14.89 6.85
C VAL A 485 -4.47 -16.36 6.52
N HIS A 486 -3.30 -16.89 6.86
CA HIS A 486 -3.01 -18.32 6.81
C HIS A 486 -3.16 -18.88 8.23
N CYS A 487 -4.05 -19.87 8.39
CA CYS A 487 -4.41 -20.40 9.71
C CYS A 487 -4.73 -21.91 9.63
N PRO A 488 -4.68 -22.64 10.76
CA PRO A 488 -5.19 -23.99 10.83
C PRO A 488 -6.65 -24.05 10.37
N ALA A 489 -7.04 -25.12 9.68
CA ALA A 489 -8.38 -25.23 9.09
C ALA A 489 -9.50 -25.11 10.13
N GLU A 490 -9.26 -25.60 11.35
CA GLU A 490 -10.17 -25.51 12.49
C GLU A 490 -10.38 -24.08 13.01
N ALA A 491 -9.44 -23.16 12.75
CA ALA A 491 -9.52 -21.76 13.18
C ALA A 491 -10.20 -20.86 12.14
N ALA A 492 -10.60 -21.39 10.98
CA ALA A 492 -11.07 -20.61 9.85
C ALA A 492 -12.30 -19.75 10.18
N GLU A 493 -13.30 -20.32 10.87
CA GLU A 493 -14.52 -19.59 11.27
C GLU A 493 -14.21 -18.46 12.25
N GLU A 494 -13.32 -18.70 13.22
CA GLU A 494 -12.88 -17.69 14.17
C GLU A 494 -12.17 -16.53 13.47
N VAL A 495 -11.30 -16.83 12.50
CA VAL A 495 -10.61 -15.82 11.70
C VAL A 495 -11.59 -15.02 10.84
N VAL A 496 -12.58 -15.65 10.22
CA VAL A 496 -13.64 -14.95 9.47
C VAL A 496 -14.40 -13.96 10.36
N VAL A 497 -14.77 -14.38 11.57
CA VAL A 497 -15.41 -13.50 12.56
C VAL A 497 -14.48 -12.37 12.99
N ALA A 498 -13.18 -12.66 13.20
CA ALA A 498 -12.18 -11.65 13.56
C ALA A 498 -12.03 -10.57 12.47
N VAL A 499 -12.07 -10.93 11.19
CA VAL A 499 -12.04 -9.97 10.07
C VAL A 499 -13.25 -9.04 10.12
N GLY A 500 -14.46 -9.57 10.31
CA GLY A 500 -15.67 -8.75 10.42
C GLY A 500 -15.60 -7.77 11.60
N ARG A 501 -15.20 -8.27 12.78
CA ARG A 501 -15.01 -7.44 13.99
C ARG A 501 -13.93 -6.37 13.81
N ALA A 502 -12.84 -6.69 13.12
CA ALA A 502 -11.79 -5.72 12.83
C ALA A 502 -12.28 -4.60 11.90
N ALA A 503 -13.11 -4.92 10.91
CA ALA A 503 -13.71 -3.93 10.01
C ALA A 503 -14.70 -2.99 10.73
N GLU A 504 -15.53 -3.53 11.62
CA GLU A 504 -16.43 -2.75 12.47
C GLU A 504 -15.66 -1.82 13.41
N GLU A 505 -14.63 -2.34 14.08
CA GLU A 505 -13.82 -1.57 15.01
C GLU A 505 -12.99 -0.50 14.31
N ALA A 506 -12.36 -0.81 13.17
CA ALA A 506 -11.64 0.18 12.38
C ALA A 506 -12.56 1.32 11.90
N THR A 507 -13.77 0.97 11.46
CA THR A 507 -14.81 1.96 11.11
C THR A 507 -15.16 2.84 12.30
N ARG A 508 -15.38 2.25 13.49
CA ARG A 508 -15.71 2.98 14.71
C ARG A 508 -14.57 3.89 15.17
N LEU A 509 -13.33 3.43 15.10
CA LEU A 509 -12.14 4.20 15.48
C LEU A 509 -11.94 5.43 14.58
N LEU A 510 -12.17 5.29 13.27
CA LEU A 510 -12.02 6.41 12.34
C LEU A 510 -13.21 7.36 12.40
N PHE A 511 -14.42 6.84 12.21
CA PHE A 511 -15.61 7.65 11.90
C PHE A 511 -16.59 7.79 13.07
N GLY A 512 -16.36 7.09 14.18
CA GLY A 512 -17.31 7.01 15.28
C GLY A 512 -18.60 6.27 14.86
N PRO A 513 -19.74 6.55 15.50
CA PRO A 513 -21.03 6.01 15.08
C PRO A 513 -21.41 6.49 13.68
N THR A 514 -21.54 5.56 12.73
CA THR A 514 -21.88 5.85 11.34
C THR A 514 -22.87 4.83 10.77
N PRO A 515 -23.84 5.23 9.91
CA PRO A 515 -24.70 4.30 9.20
C PRO A 515 -24.02 3.66 7.98
N VAL A 516 -22.79 4.06 7.65
CA VAL A 516 -22.02 3.49 6.55
C VAL A 516 -21.47 2.13 6.96
N LEU A 517 -21.74 1.10 6.16
CA LEU A 517 -21.14 -0.21 6.34
C LEU A 517 -19.83 -0.30 5.54
N PHE A 518 -18.85 -1.04 6.08
CA PHE A 518 -17.60 -1.39 5.41
C PHE A 518 -17.46 -2.91 5.37
N PRO A 519 -18.25 -3.60 4.53
CA PRO A 519 -18.26 -5.05 4.51
C PRO A 519 -16.90 -5.60 4.02
N MET A 520 -16.38 -6.54 4.80
CA MET A 520 -15.23 -7.37 4.45
C MET A 520 -15.75 -8.79 4.20
N GLU A 521 -15.90 -9.17 2.94
CA GLU A 521 -16.31 -10.52 2.59
C GLU A 521 -15.11 -11.45 2.73
N ALA A 522 -15.13 -12.30 3.75
CA ALA A 522 -14.05 -13.24 4.04
C ALA A 522 -14.44 -14.67 3.62
N VAL A 523 -13.56 -15.34 2.88
CA VAL A 523 -13.76 -16.72 2.42
C VAL A 523 -12.57 -17.58 2.79
N ALA A 524 -12.85 -18.75 3.35
CA ALA A 524 -11.84 -19.77 3.64
C ALA A 524 -11.64 -20.66 2.42
N VAL A 525 -10.42 -20.69 1.88
CA VAL A 525 -10.06 -21.47 0.69
C VAL A 525 -8.71 -22.14 0.85
N ARG A 526 -8.56 -23.31 0.24
CA ARG A 526 -7.26 -23.99 0.19
C ARG A 526 -6.32 -23.36 -0.83
N CYS A 527 -6.86 -22.84 -1.94
CA CYS A 527 -6.09 -22.15 -2.97
C CYS A 527 -6.66 -20.75 -3.18
N TYR A 528 -5.79 -19.75 -3.32
CA TYR A 528 -6.21 -18.37 -3.55
C TYR A 528 -6.98 -18.19 -4.88
N ALA A 529 -6.79 -19.09 -5.85
CA ALA A 529 -7.57 -19.08 -7.09
C ALA A 529 -9.09 -19.28 -6.86
N ASP A 530 -9.47 -19.88 -5.72
CA ASP A 530 -10.86 -20.20 -5.39
C ASP A 530 -11.54 -19.12 -4.55
N ALA A 531 -10.81 -18.07 -4.13
CA ALA A 531 -11.37 -16.99 -3.30
C ALA A 531 -12.27 -16.01 -4.06
N LYS A 532 -12.29 -16.03 -5.40
CA LYS A 532 -13.04 -15.07 -6.24
C LYS A 532 -13.61 -15.68 -7.53
#